data_AF-A9B8Y8-F1
#
_entry.id   AF-A9B8Y8-F1
#
_cell.length_a   1.000
_cell.length_b   1.000
_cell.length_c   1.000
_cell.angle_alpha   90.00
_cell.angle_beta   90.00
_cell.angle_gamma   90.00
#
_symmetry.space_group_name_H-M   'P 1'
#
loop_
_entity.id
_entity.type
_entity.pdbx_description
1 polymer ?
#
loop_
_entity_poly.entity_id
_entity_poly.type
_entity_poly.pdbx_seq_one_letter_code
_entity_poly.pdbx_strand_id
1 'polypeptide(L)'
;MDESTLLPPADADARPIVTDHRTALTIRGIQADTAAQSVMITEYRSRLAPKTRRRHEVDLQGFSDFLTTVGVVIPVDDQEVSVLAHDPAAWHGITAGLISAFRTWMLTEGYAIGTINIRLATVRTYARLAHLAGVIPADTYSRIRALSGYRRRKLSNDIVCLYLSFGWHKPIEHVLV
;
A
#
# COMPACT_ATOMS: atom_id res chain seq x y z
N MET A 1 29.02 24.42 71.95
CA MET A 1 27.68 24.31 71.37
C MET A 1 27.37 25.61 70.68
N ASP A 2 27.69 25.71 69.39
CA ASP A 2 26.84 26.38 68.41
C ASP A 2 27.33 25.93 67.03
N GLU A 3 26.55 25.06 66.41
CA GLU A 3 26.88 24.38 65.16
C GLU A 3 26.35 25.20 64.01
N SER A 4 27.27 25.91 63.35
CA SER A 4 27.01 26.71 62.16
C SER A 4 26.68 25.80 60.97
N THR A 5 25.39 25.47 60.82
CA THR A 5 24.86 24.85 59.59
C THR A 5 24.39 25.95 58.65
N LEU A 6 25.33 26.49 57.86
CA LEU A 6 25.02 27.24 56.66
C LEU A 6 24.48 26.26 55.61
N LEU A 7 23.15 26.15 55.54
CA LEU A 7 22.47 25.55 54.40
C LEU A 7 22.71 26.46 53.18
N PRO A 8 23.25 25.98 52.04
CA PRO A 8 23.22 26.76 50.81
C PRO A 8 21.75 27.00 50.40
N PRO A 9 21.40 28.15 49.82
CA PRO A 9 20.07 28.33 49.27
C PRO A 9 19.85 27.25 48.21
N ALA A 10 18.88 26.37 48.45
CA ALA A 10 18.43 25.39 47.49
C ALA A 10 18.20 26.11 46.16
N ASP A 11 18.90 25.66 45.12
CA ASP A 11 18.89 26.20 43.77
C ASP A 11 17.48 26.63 43.34
N ALA A 12 17.24 27.93 43.45
CA ALA A 12 15.98 28.60 43.13
C ALA A 12 15.83 28.82 41.61
N ASP A 13 16.27 27.87 40.78
CA ASP A 13 16.21 28.00 39.33
C ASP A 13 15.87 26.67 38.62
N ALA A 14 15.13 25.78 39.29
CA ALA A 14 14.32 24.78 38.59
C ALA A 14 13.11 25.47 37.91
N ARG A 15 13.39 26.36 36.95
CA ARG A 15 12.35 26.87 36.05
C ARG A 15 11.73 25.65 35.37
N PRO A 16 10.40 25.51 35.35
CA PRO A 16 9.80 24.46 34.53
C PRO A 16 10.35 24.65 33.12
N ILE A 17 10.92 23.58 32.55
CA ILE A 17 11.25 23.57 31.13
C ILE A 17 9.92 23.84 30.44
N VAL A 18 9.68 25.10 30.06
CA VAL A 18 8.57 25.46 29.19
C VAL A 18 8.93 24.78 27.89
N THR A 19 8.46 23.54 27.71
CA THR A 19 8.66 22.80 26.48
C THR A 19 8.16 23.70 25.38
N ASP A 20 9.08 24.23 24.56
CA ASP A 20 8.72 25.10 23.46
C ASP A 20 7.61 24.40 22.67
N HIS A 21 6.46 25.06 22.55
CA HIS A 21 5.26 24.52 21.92
C HIS A 21 5.58 23.94 20.53
N ARG A 22 6.58 24.47 19.82
CA ARG A 22 7.06 23.93 18.53
C ARG A 22 7.67 22.53 18.67
N THR A 23 8.50 22.33 19.70
CA THR A 23 9.10 21.02 20.00
C THR A 23 8.03 20.03 20.43
N ALA A 24 7.09 20.45 21.28
CA ALA A 24 5.96 19.62 21.68
C ALA A 24 5.07 19.22 20.49
N LEU A 25 4.74 20.18 19.61
CA LEU A 25 3.98 19.92 18.37
C LEU A 25 4.72 18.99 17.42
N THR A 26 6.04 19.11 17.30
CA THR A 26 6.85 18.24 16.44
C THR A 26 6.79 16.79 16.93
N ILE A 27 7.02 16.56 18.22
CA ILE A 27 7.00 15.21 18.81
C ILE A 27 5.58 14.62 18.71
N ARG A 28 4.56 15.39 19.07
CA ARG A 28 3.15 14.95 19.00
C ARG A 28 2.71 14.70 17.56
N GLY A 29 3.16 15.50 16.61
CA GLY A 29 2.90 15.32 15.18
C GLY A 29 3.46 13.99 14.68
N ILE A 30 4.74 13.70 14.94
CA ILE A 30 5.38 12.43 14.55
C ILE A 30 4.64 11.22 15.15
N GLN A 31 4.25 11.31 16.43
CA GLN A 31 3.49 10.26 17.10
C GLN A 31 2.11 10.06 16.47
N ALA A 32 1.40 11.16 16.18
CA ALA A 32 0.08 11.13 15.55
C ALA A 32 0.15 10.57 14.11
N ASP A 33 1.14 11.00 13.33
CA ASP A 33 1.36 10.52 11.97
C ASP A 33 1.66 9.02 11.98
N THR A 34 2.56 8.55 12.84
CA THR A 34 2.89 7.11 12.98
C THR A 34 1.65 6.29 13.35
N ALA A 35 0.85 6.78 14.30
CA ALA A 35 -0.40 6.12 14.68
C ALA A 35 -1.39 6.09 13.51
N ALA A 36 -1.60 7.20 12.82
CA ALA A 36 -2.50 7.30 11.68
C ALA A 36 -2.09 6.37 10.53
N GLN A 37 -0.80 6.31 10.20
CA GLN A 37 -0.27 5.46 9.13
C GLN A 37 -0.57 3.97 9.36
N SER A 38 -0.47 3.50 10.61
CA SER A 38 -0.71 2.09 10.96
C SER A 38 -2.19 1.67 10.88
N VAL A 39 -3.13 2.60 11.12
CA VAL A 39 -4.58 2.27 11.16
C VAL A 39 -5.33 2.64 9.87
N MET A 40 -4.70 3.38 8.96
CA MET A 40 -5.42 4.03 7.85
C MET A 40 -6.15 3.06 6.91
N ILE A 41 -5.57 1.90 6.58
CA ILE A 41 -6.23 0.90 5.74
C ILE A 41 -7.45 0.30 6.47
N THR A 42 -7.31 0.02 7.76
CA THR A 42 -8.38 -0.48 8.62
C THR A 42 -9.54 0.53 8.70
N GLU A 43 -9.23 1.82 8.92
CA GLU A 43 -10.24 2.88 8.90
C GLU A 43 -10.92 3.04 7.54
N TYR A 44 -10.16 2.96 6.45
CA TYR A 44 -10.74 3.01 5.12
C TYR A 44 -11.73 1.85 4.91
N ARG A 45 -11.35 0.63 5.33
CA ARG A 45 -12.19 -0.57 5.20
C ARG A 45 -13.43 -0.55 6.07
N SER A 46 -13.37 0.02 7.28
CA SER A 46 -14.53 0.10 8.18
C SER A 46 -15.65 0.96 7.58
N ARG A 47 -15.30 1.97 6.77
CA ARG A 47 -16.24 2.86 6.07
C ARG A 47 -16.86 2.22 4.82
N LEU A 48 -16.33 1.09 4.34
CA LEU A 48 -16.89 0.39 3.18
C LEU A 48 -18.11 -0.43 3.58
N ALA A 49 -19.16 -0.31 2.77
CA ALA A 49 -20.29 -1.24 2.82
C ALA A 49 -19.79 -2.70 2.66
N PRO A 50 -20.43 -3.69 3.33
CA PRO A 50 -19.95 -5.07 3.33
C PRO A 50 -19.73 -5.65 1.92
N LYS A 51 -20.64 -5.37 1.00
CA LYS A 51 -20.53 -5.81 -0.41
C LYS A 51 -19.30 -5.22 -1.11
N THR A 52 -19.01 -3.95 -0.87
CA THR A 52 -17.85 -3.26 -1.46
C THR A 52 -16.55 -3.80 -0.87
N ARG A 53 -16.53 -4.06 0.44
CA ARG A 53 -15.38 -4.67 1.14
C ARG A 53 -15.07 -6.06 0.58
N ARG A 54 -16.09 -6.92 0.45
CA ARG A 54 -15.93 -8.27 -0.11
C ARG A 54 -15.46 -8.23 -1.56
N ARG A 55 -15.96 -7.28 -2.36
CA ARG A 55 -15.46 -7.06 -3.72
C ARG A 55 -13.97 -6.69 -3.72
N HIS A 56 -13.55 -5.79 -2.83
CA HIS A 56 -12.14 -5.41 -2.76
C HIS A 56 -11.24 -6.58 -2.36
N GLU A 57 -11.69 -7.45 -1.44
CA GLU A 57 -10.96 -8.68 -1.10
C GLU A 57 -10.77 -9.58 -2.31
N VAL A 58 -11.83 -9.82 -3.09
CA VAL A 58 -11.75 -10.61 -4.33
C VAL A 58 -10.81 -9.96 -5.36
N ASP A 59 -10.86 -8.64 -5.50
CA ASP A 59 -9.97 -7.91 -6.41
C ASP A 59 -8.50 -8.01 -5.98
N LEU A 60 -8.21 -7.89 -4.67
CA LEU A 60 -6.87 -8.01 -4.09
C LEU A 60 -6.36 -9.45 -4.12
N GLN A 61 -7.25 -10.44 -3.97
CA GLN A 61 -6.90 -11.84 -4.18
C GLN A 61 -6.47 -12.07 -5.62
N GLY A 62 -7.24 -11.58 -6.61
CA GLY A 62 -6.86 -11.70 -8.01
C GLY A 62 -5.51 -11.02 -8.34
N PHE A 63 -5.13 -9.98 -7.61
CA PHE A 63 -3.80 -9.38 -7.73
C PHE A 63 -2.72 -10.23 -7.04
N SER A 64 -3.02 -10.85 -5.91
CA SER A 64 -2.13 -11.80 -5.22
C SER A 64 -1.87 -13.06 -6.06
N ASP A 65 -2.90 -13.56 -6.75
CA ASP A 65 -2.79 -14.67 -7.70
C ASP A 65 -1.83 -14.31 -8.83
N PHE A 66 -1.98 -13.11 -9.41
CA PHE A 66 -1.03 -12.58 -10.38
C PHE A 66 0.38 -12.51 -9.80
N LEU A 67 0.57 -11.96 -8.61
CA LEU A 67 1.90 -11.86 -7.99
C LEU A 67 2.55 -13.25 -7.81
N THR A 68 1.74 -14.27 -7.52
CA THR A 68 2.21 -15.65 -7.44
C THR A 68 2.74 -16.15 -8.78
N THR A 69 2.10 -15.79 -9.91
CA THR A 69 2.60 -16.13 -11.26
C THR A 69 3.96 -15.53 -11.59
N VAL A 70 4.39 -14.51 -10.84
CA VAL A 70 5.66 -13.80 -11.02
C VAL A 70 6.67 -14.15 -9.92
N GLY A 71 6.37 -15.16 -9.10
CA GLY A 71 7.24 -15.67 -8.04
C GLY A 71 7.12 -14.95 -6.70
N VAL A 72 6.10 -14.11 -6.49
CA VAL A 72 5.86 -13.38 -5.24
C VAL A 72 4.63 -13.92 -4.54
N VAL A 73 4.84 -14.59 -3.41
CA VAL A 73 3.74 -15.10 -2.58
C VAL A 73 3.35 -14.03 -1.57
N ILE A 74 2.08 -13.59 -1.62
CA ILE A 74 1.50 -12.70 -0.64
C ILE A 74 0.76 -13.54 0.40
N PRO A 75 1.08 -13.41 1.70
CA PRO A 75 0.40 -14.17 2.72
C PRO A 75 -1.07 -13.71 2.88
N VAL A 76 -1.87 -14.60 3.46
CA VAL A 76 -3.23 -14.31 3.90
C VAL A 76 -3.28 -14.32 5.42
N ASP A 77 -4.23 -13.61 5.99
CA ASP A 77 -4.52 -13.67 7.43
C ASP A 77 -5.37 -14.91 7.79
N ASP A 78 -5.74 -15.02 9.07
CA ASP A 78 -6.56 -16.13 9.61
C ASP A 78 -7.95 -16.24 8.96
N GLN A 79 -8.40 -15.20 8.25
CA GLN A 79 -9.69 -15.15 7.56
C GLN A 79 -9.54 -15.41 6.05
N GLU A 80 -8.36 -15.90 5.62
CA GLU A 80 -7.99 -16.10 4.22
C GLU A 80 -8.05 -14.81 3.39
N VAL A 81 -7.87 -13.65 4.03
CA VAL A 81 -7.81 -12.37 3.34
C VAL A 81 -6.36 -11.97 3.12
N SER A 82 -6.00 -11.66 1.88
CA SER A 82 -4.67 -11.16 1.52
C SER A 82 -4.23 -10.01 2.44
N VAL A 83 -3.00 -10.08 2.96
CA VAL A 83 -2.45 -9.04 3.84
C VAL A 83 -2.40 -7.66 3.17
N LEU A 84 -2.41 -7.60 1.84
CA LEU A 84 -2.53 -6.35 1.07
C LEU A 84 -3.80 -5.56 1.43
N ALA A 85 -4.83 -6.22 1.94
CA ALA A 85 -6.06 -5.59 2.38
C ALA A 85 -5.95 -4.93 3.75
N HIS A 86 -4.93 -5.21 4.55
CA HIS A 86 -4.88 -4.81 5.96
C HIS A 86 -3.58 -4.11 6.34
N ASP A 87 -2.46 -4.53 5.77
CA ASP A 87 -1.14 -4.03 6.09
C ASP A 87 -0.61 -3.12 4.98
N PRO A 88 -0.39 -1.82 5.25
CA PRO A 88 0.27 -0.94 4.30
C PRO A 88 1.67 -1.42 3.92
N ALA A 89 2.41 -2.05 4.84
CA ALA A 89 3.79 -2.49 4.60
C ALA A 89 3.88 -3.60 3.55
N ALA A 90 2.83 -4.43 3.41
CA ALA A 90 2.72 -5.43 2.35
C ALA A 90 2.78 -4.84 0.93
N TRP A 91 2.57 -3.52 0.78
CA TRP A 91 2.69 -2.82 -0.50
C TRP A 91 4.10 -2.35 -0.83
N HIS A 92 5.07 -2.60 0.06
CA HIS A 92 6.47 -2.28 -0.19
C HIS A 92 6.99 -3.01 -1.43
N GLY A 93 7.73 -2.30 -2.29
CA GLY A 93 8.25 -2.87 -3.54
C GLY A 93 7.24 -2.97 -4.69
N ILE A 94 5.95 -2.69 -4.46
CA ILE A 94 4.96 -2.65 -5.54
C ILE A 94 5.19 -1.40 -6.40
N THR A 95 5.35 -1.61 -7.71
CA THR A 95 5.64 -0.55 -8.67
C THR A 95 4.54 -0.40 -9.73
N ALA A 96 4.58 0.71 -10.46
CA ALA A 96 3.73 0.90 -11.64
C ALA A 96 3.95 -0.18 -12.71
N GLY A 97 5.17 -0.75 -12.81
CA GLY A 97 5.48 -1.84 -13.71
C GLY A 97 4.71 -3.12 -13.36
N LEU A 98 4.69 -3.50 -12.08
CA LEU A 98 3.92 -4.67 -11.60
C LEU A 98 2.42 -4.50 -11.84
N ILE A 99 1.86 -3.31 -11.56
CA ILE A 99 0.44 -3.05 -11.80
C ILE A 99 0.11 -3.04 -13.30
N SER A 100 1.04 -2.59 -14.15
CA SER A 100 0.89 -2.65 -15.61
C SER A 100 0.95 -4.10 -16.11
N ALA A 101 1.85 -4.91 -15.57
CA ALA A 101 1.94 -6.34 -15.86
C ALA A 101 0.67 -7.07 -15.43
N PHE A 102 0.10 -6.75 -14.26
CA PHE A 102 -1.20 -7.28 -13.81
C PHE A 102 -2.33 -6.99 -14.80
N ARG A 103 -2.40 -5.76 -15.32
CA ARG A 103 -3.36 -5.38 -16.37
C ARG A 103 -3.19 -6.23 -17.62
N THR A 104 -1.95 -6.43 -18.06
CA THR A 104 -1.64 -7.25 -19.25
C THR A 104 -1.95 -8.72 -19.00
N TRP A 105 -1.61 -9.25 -17.84
CA TRP A 105 -1.93 -10.62 -17.43
C TRP A 105 -3.44 -10.86 -17.49
N MET A 106 -4.27 -9.99 -16.90
CA MET A 106 -5.72 -10.15 -16.99
C MET A 106 -6.26 -10.09 -18.42
N LEU A 107 -5.65 -9.32 -19.32
CA LEU A 107 -6.03 -9.40 -20.74
C LEU A 107 -5.71 -10.76 -21.35
N THR A 108 -4.53 -11.30 -21.06
CA THR A 108 -4.10 -12.59 -21.59
C THR A 108 -4.95 -13.75 -21.06
N GLU A 109 -5.45 -13.62 -19.83
CA GLU A 109 -6.39 -14.57 -19.22
C GLU A 109 -7.85 -14.37 -19.71
N GLY A 110 -8.10 -13.42 -20.63
CA GLY A 110 -9.43 -13.22 -21.22
C GLY A 110 -10.44 -12.52 -20.32
N TYR A 111 -10.01 -11.83 -19.26
CA TYR A 111 -10.93 -11.09 -18.38
C TYR A 111 -11.65 -9.98 -19.15
N ALA A 112 -12.93 -9.79 -18.83
CA ALA A 112 -13.70 -8.66 -19.35
C ALA A 112 -13.05 -7.32 -18.97
N ILE A 113 -13.06 -6.37 -19.90
CA ILE A 113 -12.49 -5.02 -19.70
C ILE A 113 -13.06 -4.31 -18.46
N GLY A 114 -14.35 -4.52 -18.17
CA GLY A 114 -15.00 -4.00 -16.96
C GLY A 114 -14.34 -4.52 -15.68
N THR A 115 -14.08 -5.82 -15.62
CA THR A 115 -13.40 -6.48 -14.50
C THR A 115 -11.98 -5.96 -14.32
N ILE A 116 -11.23 -5.82 -15.43
CA ILE A 116 -9.87 -5.25 -15.40
C ILE A 116 -9.87 -3.85 -14.79
N ASN A 117 -10.80 -2.99 -15.23
CA ASN A 117 -10.88 -1.62 -14.74
C ASN A 117 -11.29 -1.56 -13.26
N ILE A 118 -12.20 -2.43 -12.81
CA ILE A 118 -12.60 -2.51 -11.38
C ILE A 118 -11.41 -2.96 -10.53
N ARG A 119 -10.75 -4.06 -10.89
CA ARG A 119 -9.58 -4.57 -10.16
C ARG A 119 -8.44 -3.55 -10.10
N LEU A 120 -8.14 -2.87 -11.21
CA LEU A 120 -7.15 -1.79 -11.23
C LEU A 120 -7.53 -0.61 -10.35
N ALA A 121 -8.81 -0.24 -10.31
CA ALA A 121 -9.27 0.84 -9.43
C ALA A 121 -9.08 0.47 -7.95
N THR A 122 -9.38 -0.78 -7.57
CA THR A 122 -9.13 -1.29 -6.22
C THR A 122 -7.64 -1.26 -5.89
N VAL A 123 -6.78 -1.85 -6.72
CA VAL A 123 -5.32 -1.88 -6.50
C VAL A 123 -4.74 -0.47 -6.37
N ARG A 124 -5.14 0.47 -7.23
CA ARG A 124 -4.71 1.87 -7.14
C ARG A 124 -5.17 2.57 -5.87
N THR A 125 -6.35 2.21 -5.36
CA THR A 125 -6.87 2.79 -4.12
C THR A 125 -6.03 2.34 -2.94
N TYR A 126 -5.69 1.07 -2.86
CA TYR A 126 -4.81 0.57 -1.80
C TYR A 126 -3.36 1.04 -1.96
N ALA A 127 -2.84 1.17 -3.19
CA ALA A 127 -1.53 1.79 -3.42
C ALA A 127 -1.50 3.27 -2.99
N ARG A 128 -2.62 4.01 -3.16
CA ARG A 128 -2.75 5.36 -2.60
C ARG A 128 -2.69 5.32 -1.07
N LEU A 129 -3.34 4.35 -0.45
CA LEU A 129 -3.31 4.22 1.00
C LEU A 129 -1.88 3.89 1.48
N ALA A 130 -1.21 2.93 0.86
CA ALA A 130 0.19 2.63 1.17
C ALA A 130 1.13 3.83 0.97
N HIS A 131 0.87 4.68 -0.04
CA HIS A 131 1.60 5.93 -0.21
C HIS A 131 1.39 6.92 0.95
N LEU A 132 0.14 7.13 1.37
CA LEU A 132 -0.16 7.99 2.52
C LEU A 132 0.38 7.41 3.84
N ALA A 133 0.55 6.09 3.91
CA ALA A 133 1.23 5.40 5.00
C ALA A 133 2.77 5.53 4.96
N GLY A 134 3.34 6.21 3.95
CA GLY A 134 4.78 6.37 3.78
C GLY A 134 5.51 5.16 3.17
N VAL A 135 4.80 4.08 2.83
CA VAL A 135 5.40 2.83 2.32
C VAL A 135 5.78 2.96 0.84
N ILE A 136 4.92 3.58 0.03
CA ILE A 136 5.21 3.82 -1.39
C ILE A 136 5.75 5.25 -1.55
N PRO A 137 6.97 5.43 -2.09
CA PRO A 137 7.52 6.75 -2.36
C PRO A 137 6.67 7.56 -3.34
N ALA A 138 6.66 8.89 -3.21
CA ALA A 138 5.84 9.78 -4.02
C ALA A 138 6.08 9.65 -5.53
N ASP A 139 7.34 9.45 -5.94
CA ASP A 139 7.71 9.26 -7.34
C ASP A 139 7.12 7.95 -7.92
N THR A 140 7.20 6.85 -7.18
CA THR A 140 6.55 5.58 -7.54
C THR A 140 5.04 5.71 -7.57
N TYR A 141 4.43 6.36 -6.57
CA TYR A 141 2.99 6.60 -6.55
C TYR A 141 2.53 7.46 -7.73
N SER A 142 3.31 8.46 -8.14
CA SER A 142 3.00 9.30 -9.30
C SER A 142 2.92 8.49 -10.59
N ARG A 143 3.84 7.53 -10.80
CA ARG A 143 3.78 6.59 -11.92
C ARG A 143 2.56 5.67 -11.83
N ILE A 144 2.23 5.14 -10.65
CA ILE A 144 1.03 4.33 -10.44
C ILE A 144 -0.24 5.13 -10.78
N ARG A 145 -0.29 6.39 -10.36
CA ARG A 145 -1.40 7.30 -10.63
C ARG A 145 -1.57 7.61 -12.11
N ALA A 146 -0.49 7.60 -12.89
CA ALA A 146 -0.54 7.80 -14.34
C ALA A 146 -1.13 6.60 -15.11
N LEU A 147 -1.20 5.41 -14.48
CA LEU A 147 -1.79 4.22 -15.12
C LEU A 147 -3.28 4.42 -15.39
N SER A 148 -3.64 4.48 -16.67
CA SER A 148 -5.02 4.51 -17.14
C SER A 148 -5.58 3.10 -17.31
N GLY A 149 -6.84 2.91 -16.94
CA GLY A 149 -7.61 1.73 -17.37
C GLY A 149 -7.86 1.71 -18.88
N TYR A 150 -8.44 0.63 -19.39
CA TYR A 150 -8.87 0.58 -20.78
C TYR A 150 -10.07 1.51 -20.99
N ARG A 151 -9.91 2.53 -21.83
CA ARG A 151 -11.02 3.25 -22.45
C ARG A 151 -11.44 2.48 -23.70
N ARG A 152 -12.74 2.42 -23.98
CA ARG A 152 -13.33 1.62 -25.07
C ARG A 152 -12.89 2.20 -26.44
N ARG A 153 -11.67 1.89 -26.90
CA ARG A 153 -11.16 1.95 -28.30
C ARG A 153 -9.66 1.58 -28.36
N LYS A 154 -9.38 0.52 -29.15
CA LYS A 154 -8.09 -0.03 -29.59
C LYS A 154 -7.21 -0.69 -28.50
N LEU A 155 -7.20 -2.02 -28.50
CA LEU A 155 -6.09 -2.82 -27.99
C LEU A 155 -4.92 -2.63 -28.98
N SER A 156 -3.87 -1.92 -28.59
CA SER A 156 -2.63 -1.84 -29.37
C SER A 156 -1.81 -3.12 -29.20
N ASN A 157 -1.07 -3.47 -30.24
CA ASN A 157 -0.33 -4.73 -30.44
C ASN A 157 0.90 -4.91 -29.50
N ASP A 158 0.98 -4.19 -28.38
CA ASP A 158 2.19 -4.07 -27.54
C ASP A 158 2.36 -5.18 -26.48
N ILE A 159 1.43 -6.13 -26.40
CA ILE A 159 1.34 -7.13 -25.31
C ILE A 159 2.51 -8.13 -25.32
N VAL A 160 3.06 -8.45 -26.49
CA VAL A 160 4.12 -9.46 -26.65
C VAL A 160 5.51 -8.93 -26.28
N CYS A 161 5.74 -7.62 -26.43
CA CYS A 161 7.08 -7.02 -26.23
C CYS A 161 7.48 -6.90 -24.75
N LEU A 162 6.51 -6.76 -23.85
CA LEU A 162 6.73 -6.70 -22.40
C LEU A 162 7.13 -8.06 -21.80
N TYR A 163 6.57 -9.16 -22.30
CA TYR A 163 6.89 -10.51 -21.81
C TYR A 163 8.36 -10.90 -22.08
N LEU A 164 8.86 -10.59 -23.28
CA LEU A 164 10.23 -10.91 -23.68
C LEU A 164 11.28 -10.03 -22.95
N SER A 165 10.93 -8.79 -22.63
CA SER A 165 11.84 -7.85 -21.94
C SER A 165 12.07 -8.19 -20.45
N PHE A 166 11.13 -8.91 -19.82
CA PHE A 166 11.23 -9.30 -18.41
C PHE A 166 11.63 -10.77 -18.21
N GLY A 167 11.78 -11.57 -19.28
CA GLY A 167 12.23 -12.97 -19.19
C GLY A 167 11.18 -13.95 -18.64
N TRP A 168 9.89 -13.60 -18.71
CA TRP A 168 8.82 -14.40 -18.12
C TRP A 168 8.35 -15.43 -19.16
N HIS A 169 8.73 -16.70 -18.98
CA HIS A 169 8.19 -17.81 -19.77
C HIS A 169 6.93 -18.32 -19.10
N LYS A 170 5.76 -18.21 -19.75
CA LYS A 170 4.64 -19.07 -19.36
C LYS A 170 5.06 -20.52 -19.68
N PRO A 171 4.90 -21.50 -18.77
CA PRO A 171 4.77 -22.87 -19.22
C PRO A 171 3.47 -22.93 -20.03
N ILE A 172 3.60 -22.98 -21.36
CA ILE A 172 2.48 -23.26 -22.25
C ILE A 172 2.23 -24.76 -22.12
N GLU A 173 1.52 -25.18 -21.07
CA GLU A 173 0.90 -26.50 -21.06
C GLU A 173 -0.49 -26.37 -21.68
N HIS A 174 -0.53 -26.72 -22.97
CA HIS A 174 -1.64 -27.26 -23.75
C HIS A 174 -3.07 -27.10 -23.18
N VAL A 175 -3.86 -26.22 -23.79
CA VAL A 175 -5.31 -26.45 -23.95
C VAL A 175 -5.56 -26.73 -25.43
N LEU A 176 -5.36 -27.98 -25.80
CA LEU A 176 -6.03 -28.66 -26.91
C LEU A 176 -6.68 -29.89 -26.30
N VAL A 177 -7.95 -29.80 -25.93
CA VAL A 177 -9.00 -30.82 -26.12
C VAL A 177 -10.32 -30.08 -26.28
#